data_AF-A0A9W6QTJ5-F1
#
_entry.id   AF-A0A9W6QTJ5-F1
#
_cell.length_a   1.000
_cell.length_b   1.000
_cell.length_c   1.000
_cell.angle_alpha   90.00
_cell.angle_beta   90.00
_cell.angle_gamma   90.00
#
_symmetry.space_group_name_H-M   'P 1'
#
loop_
_entity.id
_entity.type
_entity.pdbx_description
1 polymer ?
#
loop_
_entity_poly.entity_id
_entity_poly.type
_entity_poly.pdbx_seq_one_letter_code
_entity_poly.pdbx_strand_id
1 'polypeptide(L)'
;MAPPPPGDPTAAPAAESPPVPAAEPARDHKWGFGAFLFVFAVFVMSAVTINAVIGLAGPDSTDSVAVILIGTMVPTALATLATLLVTWIRGNGPKIDLRLSYNRDDLRVGLKFGLIGLVCTTVAAAIWTRVVGEENATSSLGTLVDNQTMPVVAAVALFLYVWLVGPFMEEIIYRGLLWGALERLQWGRWAVFALTTVIFAVSHLEPLRTSLLLVIGVPIGLARLFSGRLGASVVAHQVNNFTPALAVLLISLGVMHS
;
A
#
# COMPACT_ATOMS: atom_id res chain seq x y z
N MET A 1 -59.02 -61.40 4.87
CA MET A 1 -58.10 -60.73 3.93
C MET A 1 -58.24 -59.23 4.14
N ALA A 2 -57.19 -58.56 4.63
CA ALA A 2 -57.15 -57.11 4.77
C ALA A 2 -56.55 -56.48 3.50
N PRO A 3 -56.94 -55.25 3.11
CA PRO A 3 -56.43 -54.59 1.91
C PRO A 3 -54.98 -54.09 2.12
N PRO A 4 -54.18 -53.95 1.05
CA PRO A 4 -52.81 -53.44 1.15
C PRO A 4 -52.78 -51.93 1.46
N PRO A 5 -51.69 -51.43 2.08
CA PRO A 5 -51.55 -50.02 2.40
C PRO A 5 -51.32 -49.16 1.14
N PRO A 6 -51.69 -47.87 1.17
CA PRO A 6 -51.50 -46.96 0.03
C PRO A 6 -50.01 -46.65 -0.17
N GLY A 7 -49.57 -46.63 -1.43
CA GLY A 7 -48.18 -46.39 -1.83
C GLY A 7 -47.72 -44.96 -1.58
N ASP A 8 -46.41 -44.81 -1.35
CA ASP A 8 -45.74 -43.53 -1.13
C ASP A 8 -45.98 -42.54 -2.28
N PRO A 9 -46.15 -41.24 -1.99
CA PRO A 9 -46.25 -40.22 -3.01
C PRO A 9 -44.93 -40.11 -3.79
N THR A 10 -45.02 -40.33 -5.10
CA THR A 10 -43.94 -40.20 -6.07
C THR A 10 -43.26 -38.83 -5.92
N ALA A 11 -41.95 -38.84 -5.65
CA ALA A 11 -41.14 -37.62 -5.61
C ALA A 11 -41.24 -36.89 -6.96
N ALA A 12 -41.66 -35.63 -6.93
CA ALA A 12 -41.65 -34.77 -8.10
C ALA A 12 -40.20 -34.57 -8.59
N PRO A 13 -39.95 -34.55 -9.91
CA PRO A 13 -38.61 -34.32 -10.44
C PRO A 13 -38.12 -32.92 -10.02
N ALA A 14 -36.92 -32.88 -9.44
CA ALA A 14 -36.26 -31.64 -9.06
C ALA A 14 -36.06 -30.76 -10.31
N ALA A 15 -36.56 -29.54 -10.26
CA ALA A 15 -36.33 -28.55 -11.31
C ALA A 15 -34.82 -28.28 -11.45
N GLU A 16 -34.27 -28.52 -12.64
CA GLU A 16 -32.89 -28.15 -12.96
C GLU A 16 -32.71 -26.64 -12.76
N SER A 17 -31.68 -26.27 -11.99
CA SER A 17 -31.31 -24.88 -11.81
C SER A 17 -30.84 -24.29 -13.15
N PRO A 18 -31.22 -23.06 -13.50
CA PRO A 18 -30.80 -22.45 -14.75
C PRO A 18 -29.26 -22.37 -14.83
N PRO A 19 -28.67 -22.59 -16.02
CA PRO A 19 -27.23 -22.54 -16.20
C PRO A 19 -26.70 -21.16 -15.80
N VAL A 20 -25.70 -21.16 -14.91
CA VAL A 20 -24.97 -19.95 -14.54
C VAL A 20 -24.39 -19.33 -15.81
N PRO A 21 -24.64 -18.04 -16.10
CA PRO A 21 -24.08 -17.40 -17.29
C PRO A 21 -22.56 -17.57 -17.27
N ALA A 22 -22.01 -18.11 -18.36
CA ALA A 22 -20.58 -18.27 -18.52
C ALA A 22 -19.91 -16.90 -18.31
N ALA A 23 -19.00 -16.82 -17.34
CA ALA A 23 -18.22 -15.62 -17.11
C ALA A 23 -17.53 -15.24 -18.42
N GLU A 24 -17.64 -13.98 -18.84
CA GLU A 24 -16.94 -13.48 -20.02
C GLU A 24 -15.46 -13.87 -19.94
N PRO A 25 -14.86 -14.40 -21.02
CA PRO A 25 -13.48 -14.82 -21.00
C PRO A 25 -12.63 -13.60 -20.62
N ALA A 26 -11.94 -13.70 -19.48
CA ALA A 26 -10.99 -12.68 -19.04
C ALA A 26 -10.05 -12.38 -20.21
N ARG A 27 -9.84 -11.09 -20.50
CA ARG A 27 -8.87 -10.69 -21.53
C ARG A 27 -7.54 -11.37 -21.25
N ASP A 28 -6.90 -11.79 -22.33
CA ASP A 28 -5.58 -12.40 -22.24
C ASP A 28 -4.63 -11.43 -21.52
N HIS A 29 -4.17 -11.83 -20.34
CA HIS A 29 -3.40 -10.99 -19.43
C HIS A 29 -1.93 -10.97 -19.87
N LYS A 30 -1.35 -9.78 -20.06
CA LYS A 30 -0.05 -9.59 -20.78
C LYS A 30 1.00 -8.80 -20.02
N TRP A 31 0.84 -8.54 -18.71
CA TRP A 31 1.88 -7.90 -17.90
C TRP A 31 2.50 -8.88 -16.89
N GLY A 32 3.72 -8.58 -16.47
CA GLY A 32 4.51 -9.38 -15.53
C GLY A 32 5.54 -8.50 -14.83
N PHE A 33 6.69 -9.05 -14.42
CA PHE A 33 7.70 -8.29 -13.66
C PHE A 33 8.24 -7.04 -14.39
N GLY A 34 8.32 -7.05 -15.72
CA GLY A 34 8.70 -5.87 -16.50
C GLY A 34 7.76 -4.65 -16.31
N ALA A 35 6.49 -4.87 -15.98
CA ALA A 35 5.57 -3.78 -15.64
C ALA A 35 5.94 -3.10 -14.31
N PHE A 36 6.36 -3.89 -13.32
CA PHE A 36 6.85 -3.33 -12.06
C PHE A 36 8.13 -2.52 -12.28
N LEU A 37 9.08 -3.03 -13.08
CA LEU A 37 10.30 -2.28 -13.41
C LEU A 37 10.00 -0.95 -14.11
N PHE A 38 9.04 -0.94 -15.04
CA PHE A 38 8.58 0.30 -15.68
C PHE A 38 7.96 1.29 -14.68
N VAL A 39 7.05 0.82 -13.83
CA VAL A 39 6.41 1.66 -12.79
C VAL A 39 7.44 2.20 -11.80
N PHE A 40 8.39 1.37 -11.40
CA PHE A 40 9.47 1.76 -10.50
C PHE A 40 10.41 2.78 -11.16
N ALA A 41 10.69 2.62 -12.46
CA ALA A 41 11.42 3.64 -13.22
C ALA A 41 10.65 4.96 -13.29
N VAL A 42 9.33 4.96 -13.50
CA VAL A 42 8.50 6.17 -13.43
C VAL A 42 8.61 6.85 -12.06
N PHE A 43 8.55 6.07 -10.98
CA PHE A 43 8.73 6.57 -9.61
C PHE A 43 10.11 7.25 -9.43
N VAL A 44 11.19 6.53 -9.72
CA VAL A 44 12.57 7.05 -9.51
C VAL A 44 12.86 8.23 -10.43
N MET A 45 12.52 8.13 -11.72
CA MET A 45 12.82 9.19 -12.68
C MET A 45 12.02 10.46 -12.41
N SER A 46 10.77 10.35 -11.96
CA SER A 46 9.99 11.55 -11.58
C SER A 46 10.57 12.21 -10.33
N ALA A 47 10.96 11.44 -9.30
CA ALA A 47 11.61 11.98 -8.11
C ALA A 47 12.93 12.68 -8.44
N VAL A 48 13.79 12.05 -9.25
CA VAL A 48 15.07 12.63 -9.70
C VAL A 48 14.84 13.89 -10.54
N THR A 49 13.87 13.86 -11.46
CA THR A 49 13.58 15.02 -12.33
C THR A 49 13.05 16.20 -11.51
N ILE A 50 12.13 15.96 -10.58
CA ILE A 50 11.60 17.00 -9.69
C ILE A 50 12.75 17.63 -8.90
N ASN A 51 13.59 16.81 -8.26
CA ASN A 51 14.73 17.31 -7.49
C ASN A 51 15.72 18.10 -8.36
N ALA A 52 16.05 17.61 -9.56
CA ALA A 52 16.93 18.30 -10.49
C ALA A 52 16.36 19.67 -10.94
N VAL A 53 15.07 19.73 -11.26
CA VAL A 53 14.41 20.99 -11.67
C VAL A 53 14.40 22.01 -10.53
N ILE A 54 14.13 21.56 -9.29
CA ILE A 54 14.17 22.43 -8.11
C ILE A 54 15.60 22.93 -7.87
N GLY A 55 16.60 22.05 -7.95
CA GLY A 55 18.01 22.43 -7.79
C GLY A 55 18.47 23.48 -8.81
N LEU A 56 17.90 23.48 -10.02
CA LEU A 56 18.17 24.52 -11.04
C LEU A 56 17.50 25.87 -10.73
N ALA A 57 16.42 25.89 -9.93
CA ALA A 57 15.69 27.11 -9.56
C ALA A 57 16.39 27.90 -8.44
N GLY A 58 17.37 27.30 -7.75
CA GLY A 58 18.22 27.93 -6.75
C GLY A 58 18.27 27.18 -5.42
N PRO A 59 19.35 27.31 -4.62
CA PRO A 59 19.54 26.56 -3.37
C PRO A 59 18.41 26.76 -2.34
N ASP A 60 17.86 27.97 -2.26
CA ASP A 60 16.82 28.31 -1.28
C ASP A 60 15.42 27.76 -1.63
N SER A 61 15.26 27.15 -2.81
CA SER A 61 13.96 26.67 -3.29
C SER A 61 13.58 25.28 -2.77
N THR A 62 14.56 24.50 -2.28
CA THR A 62 14.39 23.10 -1.86
C THR A 62 13.51 22.95 -0.62
N ASP A 63 13.47 23.98 0.21
CA ASP A 63 12.78 23.93 1.50
C ASP A 63 11.38 24.54 1.41
N SER A 64 10.91 24.94 0.23
CA SER A 64 9.55 25.47 0.14
C SER A 64 8.50 24.38 0.43
N VAL A 65 7.43 24.74 1.15
CA VAL A 65 6.29 23.85 1.39
C VAL A 65 5.77 23.20 0.10
N ALA A 66 5.72 23.96 -1.00
CA ALA A 66 5.29 23.45 -2.29
C ALA A 66 6.20 22.32 -2.80
N VAL A 67 7.52 22.48 -2.65
CA VAL A 67 8.51 21.46 -3.02
C VAL A 67 8.35 20.20 -2.17
N ILE A 68 8.15 20.33 -0.86
CA ILE A 68 7.92 19.16 0.02
C ILE A 68 6.68 18.39 -0.44
N LEU A 69 5.57 19.08 -0.69
CA LEU A 69 4.34 18.43 -1.14
C LEU A 69 4.52 17.78 -2.52
N ILE A 70 5.12 18.48 -3.49
CA ILE A 70 5.33 17.97 -4.85
C ILE A 70 6.27 16.76 -4.83
N GLY A 71 7.42 16.89 -4.18
CA GLY A 71 8.43 15.84 -4.07
C GLY A 71 7.93 14.59 -3.36
N THR A 72 7.07 14.77 -2.35
CA THR A 72 6.48 13.64 -1.60
C THR A 72 5.34 12.97 -2.37
N MET A 73 4.45 13.75 -3.00
CA MET A 73 3.18 13.22 -3.53
C MET A 73 3.26 12.79 -5.00
N VAL A 74 3.94 13.56 -5.84
CA VAL A 74 3.87 13.40 -7.31
C VAL A 74 4.53 12.11 -7.79
N PRO A 75 5.74 11.71 -7.33
CA PRO A 75 6.36 10.48 -7.81
C PRO A 75 5.50 9.23 -7.60
N THR A 76 4.96 9.08 -6.38
CA THR A 76 4.10 7.95 -6.02
C THR A 76 2.76 7.99 -6.76
N ALA A 77 2.19 9.18 -6.98
CA ALA A 77 0.98 9.34 -7.76
C ALA A 77 1.19 8.92 -9.23
N LEU A 78 2.28 9.35 -9.88
CA LEU A 78 2.62 8.98 -11.24
C LEU A 78 2.88 7.47 -11.38
N ALA A 79 3.58 6.87 -10.42
CA ALA A 79 3.80 5.43 -10.38
C ALA A 79 2.49 4.64 -10.20
N THR A 80 1.58 5.14 -9.37
CA THR A 80 0.24 4.55 -9.20
C THR A 80 -0.58 4.67 -10.48
N LEU A 81 -0.60 5.84 -11.13
CA LEU A 81 -1.29 6.04 -12.40
C LEU A 81 -0.73 5.10 -13.49
N ALA A 82 0.59 4.96 -13.57
CA ALA A 82 1.24 4.01 -14.46
C ALA A 82 0.83 2.56 -14.15
N THR A 83 0.73 2.19 -12.88
CA THR A 83 0.23 0.87 -12.44
C THR A 83 -1.20 0.64 -12.93
N LEU A 84 -2.10 1.58 -12.66
CA LEU A 84 -3.50 1.48 -13.08
C LEU A 84 -3.62 1.37 -14.60
N LEU A 85 -2.86 2.19 -15.34
CA LEU A 85 -2.82 2.17 -16.80
C LEU A 85 -2.33 0.83 -17.35
N VAL A 86 -1.25 0.26 -16.80
CA VAL A 86 -0.74 -1.05 -17.23
C VAL A 86 -1.76 -2.15 -16.97
N THR A 87 -2.41 -2.17 -15.80
CA THR A 87 -3.45 -3.18 -15.51
C THR A 87 -4.66 -3.06 -16.43
N TRP A 88 -4.99 -1.85 -16.87
CA TRP A 88 -6.12 -1.60 -17.75
C TRP A 88 -5.81 -1.93 -19.22
N ILE A 89 -4.64 -1.53 -19.73
CA ILE A 89 -4.24 -1.75 -21.12
C ILE A 89 -3.79 -3.19 -21.37
N ARG A 90 -3.02 -3.77 -20.43
CA ARG A 90 -2.35 -5.07 -20.60
C ARG A 90 -2.93 -6.17 -19.72
N GLY A 91 -4.04 -5.93 -19.05
CA GLY A 91 -4.61 -6.87 -18.09
C GLY A 91 -6.13 -6.82 -18.03
N ASN A 92 -6.68 -7.21 -16.90
CA ASN A 92 -8.13 -7.28 -16.67
C ASN A 92 -8.65 -6.11 -15.85
N GLY A 93 -7.86 -5.04 -15.76
CA GLY A 93 -8.15 -3.87 -14.94
C GLY A 93 -7.79 -4.04 -13.46
N PRO A 94 -7.65 -2.93 -12.74
CA PRO A 94 -7.04 -2.92 -11.41
C PRO A 94 -7.84 -3.71 -10.36
N LYS A 95 -9.16 -3.79 -10.50
CA LYS A 95 -10.02 -4.55 -9.58
C LYS A 95 -9.67 -6.04 -9.55
N ILE A 96 -9.54 -6.64 -10.74
CA ILE A 96 -9.27 -8.08 -10.89
C ILE A 96 -7.78 -8.34 -10.67
N ASP A 97 -6.94 -7.60 -11.39
CA ASP A 97 -5.50 -7.85 -11.45
C ASP A 97 -4.77 -7.59 -10.13
N LEU A 98 -5.18 -6.55 -9.39
CA LEU A 98 -4.58 -6.18 -8.09
C LEU A 98 -5.36 -6.77 -6.91
N ARG A 99 -6.50 -7.44 -7.17
CA ARG A 99 -7.46 -7.89 -6.16
C ARG A 99 -7.93 -6.74 -5.24
N LEU A 100 -8.20 -5.58 -5.86
CA LEU A 100 -8.69 -4.40 -5.16
C LEU A 100 -10.16 -4.63 -4.73
N SER A 101 -10.36 -4.70 -3.42
CA SER A 101 -11.66 -4.90 -2.77
C SER A 101 -11.67 -4.19 -1.43
N TYR A 102 -12.83 -3.65 -1.04
CA TYR A 102 -13.09 -3.16 0.30
C TYR A 102 -14.40 -3.78 0.78
N ASN A 103 -14.29 -4.79 1.63
CA ASN A 103 -15.42 -5.39 2.32
C ASN A 103 -15.14 -5.46 3.83
N ARG A 104 -16.14 -5.88 4.61
CA ARG A 104 -16.04 -5.95 6.07
C ARG A 104 -14.91 -6.87 6.55
N ASP A 105 -14.61 -7.94 5.81
CA ASP A 105 -13.54 -8.86 6.19
C ASP A 105 -12.17 -8.24 5.94
N ASP A 106 -12.01 -7.45 4.89
CA ASP A 106 -10.79 -6.66 4.65
C ASP A 106 -10.57 -5.64 5.76
N LEU A 107 -11.62 -4.95 6.22
CA LEU A 107 -11.53 -4.04 7.36
C LEU A 107 -11.13 -4.78 8.65
N ARG A 108 -11.71 -5.96 8.92
CA ARG A 108 -11.38 -6.76 10.12
C ARG A 108 -9.96 -7.29 10.10
N VAL A 109 -9.55 -7.91 9.00
CA VAL A 109 -8.20 -8.46 8.85
C VAL A 109 -7.17 -7.33 8.87
N GLY A 110 -7.44 -6.26 8.13
CA GLY A 110 -6.59 -5.07 8.10
C GLY A 110 -6.46 -4.40 9.46
N LEU A 111 -7.53 -4.24 10.21
CA LEU A 111 -7.48 -3.69 11.57
C LEU A 111 -6.72 -4.61 12.52
N LYS A 112 -6.95 -5.93 12.46
CA LYS A 112 -6.22 -6.91 13.29
C LYS A 112 -4.72 -6.84 13.07
N PHE A 113 -4.28 -6.96 11.81
CA PHE A 113 -2.86 -6.87 11.48
C PHE A 113 -2.31 -5.46 11.67
N GLY A 114 -3.13 -4.44 11.43
CA GLY A 114 -2.80 -3.04 11.69
C GLY A 114 -2.46 -2.79 13.16
N LEU A 115 -3.30 -3.26 14.09
CA LEU A 115 -3.09 -3.13 15.53
C LEU A 115 -1.88 -3.94 16.01
N ILE A 116 -1.70 -5.18 15.52
CA ILE A 116 -0.50 -5.97 15.80
C ILE A 116 0.74 -5.20 15.33
N GLY A 117 0.68 -4.66 14.11
CA GLY A 117 1.74 -3.85 13.54
C GLY A 117 2.03 -2.62 14.37
N LEU A 118 1.00 -1.91 14.85
CA LEU A 118 1.18 -0.69 15.63
C LEU A 118 1.94 -0.97 16.93
N VAL A 119 1.64 -2.08 17.60
CA VAL A 119 2.39 -2.52 18.78
C VAL A 119 3.84 -2.86 18.40
N CYS A 120 4.04 -3.69 17.37
CA CYS A 120 5.38 -4.10 16.93
C CYS A 120 6.25 -2.91 16.50
N THR A 121 5.68 -1.98 15.75
CA THR A 121 6.38 -0.80 15.23
C THR A 121 6.67 0.21 16.33
N THR A 122 5.76 0.42 17.28
CA THR A 122 6.02 1.30 18.42
C THR A 122 7.16 0.76 19.28
N VAL A 123 7.16 -0.54 19.58
CA VAL A 123 8.25 -1.18 20.34
C VAL A 123 9.56 -1.12 19.56
N ALA A 124 9.53 -1.45 18.26
CA ALA A 124 10.72 -1.41 17.41
C ALA A 124 11.29 0.01 17.29
N ALA A 125 10.43 1.02 17.11
CA ALA A 125 10.83 2.43 17.07
C ALA A 125 11.48 2.85 18.40
N ALA A 126 10.86 2.53 19.54
CA ALA A 126 11.41 2.85 20.86
C ALA A 126 12.79 2.19 21.10
N ILE A 127 12.97 0.95 20.66
CA ILE A 127 14.27 0.27 20.74
C ILE A 127 15.28 0.92 19.78
N TRP A 128 14.87 1.17 18.54
CA TRP A 128 15.72 1.73 17.49
C TRP A 128 16.24 3.12 17.84
N THR A 129 15.37 4.00 18.32
CA THR A 129 15.73 5.35 18.78
C THR A 129 16.80 5.30 19.88
N ARG A 130 16.72 4.32 20.80
CA ARG A 130 17.75 4.13 21.83
C ARG A 130 19.08 3.61 21.29
N VAL A 131 19.08 2.90 20.16
CA VAL A 131 20.28 2.31 19.57
C VAL A 131 21.01 3.30 18.67
N VAL A 132 20.28 4.07 17.86
CA VAL A 132 20.87 4.95 16.83
C VAL A 132 20.91 6.42 17.28
N GLY A 133 20.20 6.77 18.36
CA GLY A 133 20.06 8.14 18.84
C GLY A 133 18.87 8.86 18.19
N GLU A 134 18.31 9.84 18.92
CA GLU A 134 17.11 10.59 18.49
C GLU A 134 17.34 11.34 17.17
N GLU A 135 18.50 11.99 17.02
CA GLU A 135 18.91 12.72 15.82
C GLU A 135 18.92 11.87 14.54
N ASN A 136 19.16 10.57 14.66
CA ASN A 136 19.25 9.63 13.54
C ASN A 136 17.96 8.81 13.36
N ALA A 137 16.96 8.98 14.24
CA ALA A 137 15.70 8.26 14.21
C ALA A 137 14.62 8.99 13.39
N THR A 138 14.80 10.28 13.12
CA THR A 138 13.88 11.10 12.33
C THR A 138 13.98 10.76 10.84
N SER A 139 12.84 10.67 10.15
CA SER A 139 12.78 10.41 8.71
C SER A 139 13.13 11.66 7.90
N SER A 140 13.51 11.52 6.63
CA SER A 140 13.82 12.68 5.78
C SER A 140 12.63 13.65 5.68
N LEU A 141 11.41 13.10 5.57
CA LEU A 141 10.18 13.92 5.60
C LEU A 141 10.01 14.62 6.96
N GLY A 142 10.30 13.93 8.07
CA GLY A 142 10.27 14.51 9.41
C GLY A 142 11.19 15.72 9.53
N THR A 143 12.43 15.61 9.06
CA THR A 143 13.40 16.73 9.06
C THR A 143 12.93 17.90 8.20
N LEU A 144 12.38 17.63 7.01
CA LEU A 144 11.87 18.68 6.12
C LEU A 144 10.71 19.48 6.73
N VAL A 145 9.84 18.82 7.50
CA VAL A 145 8.71 19.50 8.16
C VAL A 145 9.07 20.17 9.47
N ASP A 146 10.13 19.72 10.17
CA ASP A 146 10.58 20.36 11.41
C ASP A 146 11.31 21.69 11.15
N ASN A 147 11.91 21.84 9.97
CA ASN A 147 12.62 23.06 9.57
C ASN A 147 11.71 24.28 9.31
N GLN A 148 10.38 24.10 9.26
CA GLN A 148 9.46 25.21 9.00
C GLN A 148 8.01 24.93 9.45
N THR A 149 7.30 25.99 9.80
CA THR A 149 5.84 25.93 9.94
C THR A 149 5.14 26.00 8.59
N MET A 150 4.18 25.13 8.34
CA MET A 150 3.38 25.11 7.12
C MET A 150 2.04 25.83 7.29
N PRO A 151 1.48 26.41 6.22
CA PRO A 151 0.07 26.81 6.22
C PRO A 151 -0.83 25.62 6.58
N VAL A 152 -1.89 25.86 7.37
CA VAL A 152 -2.79 24.80 7.88
C VAL A 152 -3.29 23.87 6.77
N VAL A 153 -3.67 24.44 5.62
CA VAL A 153 -4.16 23.65 4.47
C VAL A 153 -3.09 22.70 3.95
N ALA A 154 -1.83 23.15 3.85
CA ALA A 154 -0.71 22.32 3.41
C ALA A 154 -0.38 21.21 4.42
N ALA A 155 -0.36 21.55 5.72
CA ALA A 155 -0.14 20.57 6.79
C ALA A 155 -1.23 19.49 6.80
N VAL A 156 -2.50 19.87 6.66
CA VAL A 156 -3.63 18.92 6.58
C VAL A 156 -3.56 18.09 5.30
N ALA A 157 -3.21 18.67 4.15
CA ALA A 157 -3.02 17.92 2.91
C ALA A 157 -1.92 16.87 3.04
N LEU A 158 -0.78 17.24 3.64
CA LEU A 158 0.32 16.32 3.90
C LEU A 158 -0.09 15.21 4.88
N PHE A 159 -0.79 15.56 5.96
CA PHE A 159 -1.34 14.60 6.91
C PHE A 159 -2.24 13.55 6.23
N LEU A 160 -3.23 14.01 5.46
CA LEU A 160 -4.14 13.11 4.74
C LEU A 160 -3.39 12.25 3.71
N TYR A 161 -2.35 12.79 3.09
CA TYR A 161 -1.52 12.03 2.19
C TYR A 161 -0.74 10.93 2.92
N VAL A 162 0.06 11.30 3.94
CA VAL A 162 0.90 10.36 4.70
C VAL A 162 0.05 9.30 5.39
N TRP A 163 -1.16 9.64 5.86
CA TRP A 163 -2.05 8.71 6.52
C TRP A 163 -2.85 7.83 5.54
N LEU A 164 -3.48 8.41 4.52
CA LEU A 164 -4.51 7.72 3.73
C LEU A 164 -4.06 7.45 2.30
N VAL A 165 -3.63 8.48 1.59
CA VAL A 165 -3.43 8.43 0.13
C VAL A 165 -2.12 7.74 -0.25
N GLY A 166 -1.02 8.11 0.40
CA GLY A 166 0.30 7.49 0.22
C GLY A 166 0.26 5.98 0.48
N PRO A 167 -0.21 5.53 1.66
CA PRO A 167 -0.37 4.11 1.94
C PRO A 167 -1.23 3.36 0.91
N PHE A 168 -2.34 3.96 0.44
CA PHE A 168 -3.16 3.35 -0.60
C PHE A 168 -2.40 3.20 -1.93
N MET A 169 -1.70 4.24 -2.36
CA MET A 169 -0.89 4.27 -3.58
C MET A 169 0.27 3.27 -3.52
N GLU A 170 1.00 3.23 -2.41
CA GLU A 170 2.09 2.29 -2.19
C GLU A 170 1.59 0.84 -2.23
N GLU A 171 0.46 0.54 -1.58
CA GLU A 171 -0.09 -0.81 -1.63
C GLU A 171 -0.50 -1.23 -3.04
N ILE A 172 -1.04 -0.33 -3.88
CA ILE A 172 -1.28 -0.60 -5.31
C ILE A 172 0.00 -1.04 -6.02
N ILE A 173 1.12 -0.37 -5.76
CA ILE A 173 2.41 -0.65 -6.41
C ILE A 173 3.01 -1.95 -5.88
N TYR A 174 3.13 -2.11 -4.56
CA TYR A 174 3.89 -3.20 -3.95
C TYR A 174 3.04 -4.46 -3.69
N ARG A 175 1.84 -4.33 -3.12
CA ARG A 175 0.97 -5.48 -2.77
C ARG A 175 -0.07 -5.78 -3.85
N GLY A 176 -0.22 -4.88 -4.81
CA GLY A 176 -0.93 -5.08 -6.07
C GLY A 176 0.01 -5.57 -7.17
N LEU A 177 0.72 -4.64 -7.81
CA LEU A 177 1.46 -4.89 -9.05
C LEU A 177 2.66 -5.83 -8.85
N LEU A 178 3.59 -5.49 -7.95
CA LEU A 178 4.76 -6.32 -7.68
C LEU A 178 4.37 -7.71 -7.17
N TRP A 179 3.43 -7.78 -6.21
CA TRP A 179 2.90 -9.04 -5.72
C TRP A 179 2.35 -9.91 -6.84
N GLY A 180 1.47 -9.34 -7.69
CA GLY A 180 0.89 -10.06 -8.81
C GLY A 180 1.93 -10.46 -9.87
N ALA A 181 2.97 -9.66 -10.08
CA ALA A 181 4.07 -9.99 -10.99
C ALA A 181 4.88 -11.19 -10.49
N LEU A 182 5.18 -11.25 -9.18
CA LEU A 182 5.93 -12.35 -8.58
C LEU A 182 5.11 -13.64 -8.51
N GLU A 183 3.79 -13.56 -8.22
CA GLU A 183 2.90 -14.73 -8.30
C GLU A 183 2.91 -15.36 -9.71
N ARG A 184 2.97 -14.53 -10.76
CA ARG A 184 3.02 -15.00 -12.16
C ARG A 184 4.32 -15.70 -12.52
N LEU A 185 5.43 -15.35 -11.85
CA LEU A 185 6.70 -16.07 -11.95
C LEU A 185 6.67 -17.44 -11.25
N GLN A 186 5.52 -17.87 -10.71
CA GLN A 186 5.32 -19.12 -9.98
C GLN A 186 6.12 -19.20 -8.66
N TRP A 187 6.41 -18.04 -8.06
CA TRP A 187 7.05 -18.00 -6.75
C TRP A 187 6.07 -18.37 -5.64
N GLY A 188 6.53 -19.10 -4.63
CA GLY A 188 5.70 -19.47 -3.49
C GLY A 188 5.22 -18.23 -2.72
N ARG A 189 4.00 -18.30 -2.16
CA ARG A 189 3.34 -17.16 -1.48
C ARG A 189 4.21 -16.47 -0.40
N TRP A 190 5.05 -17.24 0.30
CA TRP A 190 5.96 -16.72 1.33
C TRP A 190 7.15 -15.97 0.72
N ALA A 191 7.65 -16.40 -0.43
CA ALA A 191 8.70 -15.69 -1.17
C ALA A 191 8.15 -14.37 -1.75
N VAL A 192 6.92 -14.38 -2.29
CA VAL A 192 6.23 -13.17 -2.74
C VAL A 192 6.04 -12.18 -1.59
N PHE A 193 5.56 -12.66 -0.44
CA PHE A 193 5.43 -11.87 0.78
C PHE A 193 6.76 -11.25 1.22
N ALA A 194 7.83 -12.06 1.31
CA ALA A 194 9.13 -11.59 1.75
C ALA A 194 9.72 -10.55 0.79
N LEU A 195 9.72 -10.84 -0.52
CA LEU A 195 10.25 -9.93 -1.52
C LEU A 195 9.50 -8.60 -1.59
N THR A 196 8.16 -8.64 -1.61
CA THR A 196 7.37 -7.40 -1.66
C THR A 196 7.61 -6.54 -0.43
N THR A 197 7.81 -7.17 0.74
CA THR A 197 8.16 -6.48 1.99
C THR A 197 9.55 -5.87 1.95
N VAL A 198 10.55 -6.61 1.48
CA VAL A 198 11.94 -6.12 1.38
C VAL A 198 12.04 -5.01 0.33
N ILE A 199 11.47 -5.20 -0.86
CA ILE A 199 11.51 -4.21 -1.93
C ILE A 199 10.79 -2.92 -1.51
N PHE A 200 9.66 -3.02 -0.80
CA PHE A 200 8.98 -1.87 -0.20
C PHE A 200 9.87 -1.09 0.80
N ALA A 201 10.59 -1.79 1.67
CA ALA A 201 11.41 -1.14 2.68
C ALA A 201 12.67 -0.49 2.08
N VAL A 202 13.27 -1.13 1.08
CA VAL A 202 14.49 -0.64 0.42
C VAL A 202 14.18 0.49 -0.58
N SER A 203 13.00 0.50 -1.20
CA SER A 203 12.62 1.54 -2.18
C SER A 203 12.48 2.94 -1.59
N HIS A 204 12.41 3.05 -0.27
CA HIS A 204 12.44 4.32 0.44
C HIS A 204 13.82 4.98 0.46
N LEU A 205 14.90 4.23 0.14
CA LEU A 205 16.27 4.74 0.02
C LEU A 205 16.80 5.47 1.27
N GLU A 206 16.29 5.13 2.45
CA GLU A 206 16.73 5.65 3.74
C GLU A 206 17.33 4.50 4.57
N PRO A 207 18.65 4.25 4.53
CA PRO A 207 19.26 3.04 5.12
C PRO A 207 18.91 2.83 6.60
N LEU A 208 18.89 3.90 7.39
CA LEU A 208 18.53 3.84 8.81
C LEU A 208 17.04 3.54 9.03
N ARG A 209 16.16 4.08 8.18
CA ARG A 209 14.72 3.87 8.28
C ARG A 209 14.28 2.53 7.70
N THR A 210 15.03 1.95 6.77
CA THR A 210 14.74 0.66 6.15
C THR A 210 14.52 -0.45 7.19
N SER A 211 15.24 -0.45 8.31
CA SER A 211 15.05 -1.43 9.39
C SER A 211 13.64 -1.37 10.00
N LEU A 212 13.16 -0.17 10.34
CA LEU A 212 11.80 0.07 10.82
C LEU A 212 10.75 -0.22 9.74
N LEU A 213 11.06 0.10 8.47
CA LEU A 213 10.19 -0.19 7.33
C LEU A 213 10.03 -1.69 7.07
N LEU A 214 11.04 -2.51 7.39
CA LEU A 214 10.89 -3.96 7.38
C LEU A 214 9.92 -4.44 8.46
N VAL A 215 10.01 -3.87 9.67
CA VAL A 215 9.12 -4.23 10.79
C VAL A 215 7.67 -3.89 10.49
N ILE A 216 7.38 -2.68 10.01
CA ILE A 216 6.02 -2.27 9.61
C ILE A 216 5.52 -3.02 8.37
N GLY A 217 6.42 -3.36 7.43
CA GLY A 217 6.06 -4.05 6.20
C GLY A 217 5.56 -5.48 6.42
N VAL A 218 6.00 -6.16 7.49
CA VAL A 218 5.56 -7.52 7.86
C VAL A 218 4.05 -7.61 8.12
N PRO A 219 3.44 -6.90 9.10
CA PRO A 219 2.01 -6.98 9.36
C PRO A 219 1.16 -6.56 8.14
N ILE A 220 1.61 -5.56 7.38
CA ILE A 220 0.97 -5.12 6.14
C ILE A 220 0.97 -6.25 5.10
N GLY A 221 2.13 -6.87 4.86
CA GLY A 221 2.27 -8.00 3.94
C GLY A 221 1.50 -9.24 4.40
N LEU A 222 1.43 -9.51 5.71
CA LEU A 222 0.64 -10.61 6.26
C LEU A 222 -0.87 -10.36 6.06
N ALA A 223 -1.34 -9.13 6.21
CA ALA A 223 -2.73 -8.79 5.90
C ALA A 223 -3.06 -9.11 4.43
N ARG A 224 -2.17 -8.79 3.48
CA ARG A 224 -2.31 -9.17 2.07
C ARG A 224 -2.29 -10.69 1.87
N LEU A 225 -1.34 -11.36 2.52
CA LEU A 225 -1.10 -12.81 2.39
C LEU A 225 -2.31 -13.63 2.85
N PHE A 226 -2.88 -13.28 4.00
CA PHE A 226 -3.97 -14.04 4.62
C PHE A 226 -5.36 -13.67 4.10
N SER A 227 -5.59 -12.39 3.74
CA SER A 227 -6.87 -11.99 3.13
C SER A 227 -6.97 -12.36 1.65
N GLY A 228 -5.83 -12.47 0.96
CA GLY A 228 -5.80 -12.61 -0.48
C GLY A 228 -6.33 -11.39 -1.24
N ARG A 229 -6.57 -10.24 -0.58
CA ARG A 229 -7.11 -9.00 -1.18
C ARG A 229 -6.30 -7.77 -0.78
N LEU A 230 -6.34 -6.73 -1.60
CA LEU A 230 -5.54 -5.51 -1.38
C LEU A 230 -6.07 -4.64 -0.24
N GLY A 231 -7.39 -4.57 -0.05
CA GLY A 231 -8.00 -3.69 0.95
C GLY A 231 -7.52 -3.97 2.38
N ALA A 232 -7.27 -5.23 2.73
CA ALA A 232 -6.78 -5.57 4.06
C ALA A 232 -5.39 -5.00 4.33
N SER A 233 -4.49 -5.03 3.34
CA SER A 233 -3.15 -4.47 3.51
C SER A 233 -3.16 -2.94 3.49
N VAL A 234 -4.03 -2.30 2.69
CA VAL A 234 -4.23 -0.84 2.77
C VAL A 234 -4.69 -0.43 4.16
N VAL A 235 -5.70 -1.09 4.73
CA VAL A 235 -6.20 -0.76 6.07
C VAL A 235 -5.10 -0.98 7.13
N ALA A 236 -4.37 -2.09 7.07
CA ALA A 236 -3.25 -2.34 7.99
C ALA A 236 -2.18 -1.24 7.89
N HIS A 237 -1.87 -0.80 6.67
CA HIS A 237 -0.90 0.26 6.41
C HIS A 237 -1.39 1.60 6.97
N GLN A 238 -2.64 1.99 6.68
CA GLN A 238 -3.25 3.24 7.19
C GLN A 238 -3.31 3.28 8.72
N VAL A 239 -3.56 2.14 9.38
CA VAL A 239 -3.51 2.05 10.85
C VAL A 239 -2.11 2.33 11.38
N ASN A 240 -1.07 1.78 10.74
CA ASN A 240 0.31 1.99 11.16
C ASN A 240 0.85 3.38 10.79
N ASN A 241 0.30 4.01 9.76
CA ASN A 241 0.70 5.36 9.33
C ASN A 241 -0.04 6.48 10.05
N PHE A 242 -1.11 6.21 10.79
CA PHE A 242 -1.86 7.26 11.48
C PHE A 242 -0.99 8.03 12.49
N THR A 243 -0.31 7.32 13.40
CA THR A 243 0.52 7.95 14.44
C THR A 243 1.66 8.80 13.87
N PRO A 244 2.51 8.31 12.93
CA PRO A 244 3.54 9.15 12.33
C PRO A 244 2.95 10.30 11.49
N ALA A 245 1.82 10.10 10.81
CA ALA A 245 1.16 11.20 10.10
C ALA A 245 0.67 12.29 11.06
N LEU A 246 0.10 11.90 12.21
CA LEU A 246 -0.33 12.84 13.24
C LEU A 246 0.87 13.61 13.80
N ALA A 247 2.01 12.97 14.02
CA ALA A 247 3.24 13.65 14.42
C ALA A 247 3.66 14.68 13.36
N VAL A 248 3.68 14.32 12.07
CA VAL A 248 3.97 15.24 10.96
C VAL A 248 3.03 16.43 10.96
N LEU A 249 1.72 16.24 11.21
CA LEU A 249 0.75 17.33 11.30
C LEU A 249 1.09 18.30 12.44
N LEU A 250 1.36 17.77 13.63
CA LEU A 250 1.62 18.58 14.82
C LEU A 250 2.93 19.37 14.70
N ILE A 251 3.97 18.74 14.12
CA ILE A 251 5.24 19.40 13.82
C ILE A 251 5.05 20.48 12.75
N SER A 252 4.36 20.15 11.65
CA SER A 252 4.10 21.11 10.56
C SER A 252 3.30 22.34 11.03
N LEU A 253 2.50 22.22 12.09
CA LEU A 253 1.74 23.31 12.68
C LEU A 253 2.51 24.08 13.78
N GLY A 254 3.73 23.66 14.12
CA GLY A 254 4.54 24.24 15.21
C GLY A 254 3.99 23.94 16.61
N VAL A 255 3.15 22.91 16.75
CA VAL A 255 2.60 22.46 18.05
C VAL A 255 3.58 21.54 18.77
N MET A 256 4.40 20.82 18.01
CA MET A 256 5.46 19.93 18.47
C MET A 256 6.75 20.23 17.70
N HIS A 257 7.89 19.85 18.27
CA HIS A 257 9.18 19.79 17.59
C HIS A 257 9.67 18.34 17.61
N SER A 258 10.39 17.92 16.57
CA SER A 258 10.96 16.56 16.52
C SER A 258 12.14 16.35 17.46
#